data_AF-A0AAD5U981-F1
#
_entry.id   AF-A0AAD5U981-F1
#
_cell.length_a   1.000
_cell.length_b   1.000
_cell.length_c   1.000
_cell.angle_alpha   90.00
_cell.angle_beta   90.00
_cell.angle_gamma   90.00
#
_symmetry.space_group_name_H-M   'P 1'
#
loop_
_entity.id
_entity.type
_entity.pdbx_description
1 polymer ?
#
loop_
_entity_poly.entity_id
_entity_poly.type
_entity_poly.pdbx_seq_one_letter_code
_entity_poly.pdbx_strand_id
1 'polypeptide(L)'
;MDERKLLVLYGSETGCSQEIAERITREARRFLFKVVLSEMDLFDWQNNLLGYSLIIFTCSTTGQGDIPNNMKQFWKFLTKKSLPQNIFDHVQFAVFGLGDSSYQKYNFTAKKLFKRMQQLGAKPILNRGDGDDQNYLGVDQTFDPWVKELFELLLRIYPLKEEEKILPANELSNSTFSIQFLEGSEAENKLKAVPSQNQFFAEVSDNARITPQSHFQEVRTIEFKLPNEAPTYKSGDVMLLTPENLPDDVDEFIKFFNWEGIADKTFIIKQNFNDIHIPVHWENVLTIRKLLTKSLDIFGRPKRYFFELLSYFAKGRKIFFQKSNILFFVDENHVWKLKDFLLPSGQDELHNYCFRVKRTTFEVLQDFHSVKEFPIDYIFDLFPTIKPRSFSIASSPNFHPGAVQLLVAIVNYKTKLKKPRVGICTKWITTLKVGDKVPYRVTPGTFKLPPPPGACVILIGPGTGIAPMRSILHDRIKNEKKENILFFGGRNKSCDFFYQQEFESYVKNGNLNLHTAFSRDQDYKIYVQHRIKEISKLLWTKIGQEGAVVYLSGSSNRMPTDVSEALKEIFISEGKMSQEEADLYFTAMIKNFRFQQECWS
;
A
#
# COMPACT_ATOMS: atom_id res chain seq x y z
N MET A 1 19.64 12.10 31.85
CA MET A 1 18.77 11.62 30.75
C MET A 1 18.99 10.12 30.64
N ASP A 2 17.95 9.33 30.39
CA ASP A 2 18.07 7.88 30.20
C ASP A 2 18.97 7.63 28.98
N GLU A 3 20.22 7.19 29.19
CA GLU A 3 21.31 7.31 28.20
C GLU A 3 21.03 6.55 26.89
N ARG A 4 20.11 5.58 26.87
CA ARG A 4 19.79 4.74 25.70
C ARG A 4 18.32 4.79 25.30
N LYS A 5 17.70 5.97 25.31
CA LYS A 5 16.33 6.17 24.81
C LYS A 5 16.33 6.57 23.34
N LEU A 6 15.68 5.77 22.48
CA LEU A 6 15.58 5.99 21.04
C LEU A 6 14.12 6.25 20.63
N LEU A 7 13.89 7.34 19.89
CA LEU A 7 12.62 7.57 19.20
C LEU A 7 12.74 7.16 17.73
N VAL A 8 11.84 6.31 17.25
CA VAL A 8 11.73 5.95 15.83
C VAL A 8 10.41 6.48 15.29
N LEU A 9 10.47 7.41 14.34
CA LEU A 9 9.30 8.01 13.70
C LEU A 9 9.22 7.61 12.23
N TYR A 10 8.03 7.26 11.76
CA TYR A 10 7.82 6.90 10.36
C TYR A 10 6.70 7.68 9.67
N GLY A 11 6.96 8.05 8.41
CA GLY A 11 5.96 8.54 7.47
C GLY A 11 5.75 7.51 6.36
N SER A 12 4.57 6.91 6.25
CA SER A 12 4.29 5.87 5.27
C SER A 12 2.88 5.97 4.69
N GLU A 13 2.76 5.72 3.39
CA GLU A 13 1.46 5.68 2.70
C GLU A 13 0.91 4.25 2.62
N THR A 14 1.78 3.30 2.30
CA THR A 14 1.42 1.88 2.08
C THR A 14 2.05 0.94 3.10
N GLY A 15 2.78 1.46 4.09
CA GLY A 15 3.41 0.70 5.18
C GLY A 15 4.85 0.25 4.92
N CYS A 16 5.45 0.50 3.75
CA CYS A 16 6.85 0.10 3.50
C CYS A 16 7.83 0.79 4.47
N SER A 17 7.63 2.06 4.78
CA SER A 17 8.49 2.79 5.74
C SER A 17 8.25 2.35 7.18
N GLN A 18 7.00 2.00 7.51
CA GLN A 18 6.66 1.38 8.79
C GLN A 18 7.49 0.10 8.99
N GLU A 19 7.59 -0.75 7.98
CA GLU A 19 8.35 -2.01 8.06
C GLU A 19 9.84 -1.79 8.32
N ILE A 20 10.43 -0.78 7.68
CA ILE A 20 11.82 -0.37 7.94
C ILE A 20 11.97 0.16 9.37
N ALA A 21 11.02 0.96 9.85
CA ALA A 21 11.02 1.47 11.22
C ALA A 21 10.92 0.32 12.25
N GLU A 22 10.03 -0.65 12.02
CA GLU A 22 9.90 -1.84 12.86
C GLU A 22 11.21 -2.67 12.85
N ARG A 23 11.89 -2.78 11.71
CA ARG A 23 13.20 -3.45 11.61
C ARG A 23 14.27 -2.73 12.42
N ILE A 24 14.34 -1.40 12.33
CA ILE A 24 15.24 -0.58 13.17
C ILE A 24 14.90 -0.77 14.65
N THR A 25 13.62 -0.79 15.02
CA THR A 25 13.17 -0.98 16.41
C THR A 25 13.60 -2.35 16.96
N ARG A 26 13.45 -3.43 16.17
CA ARG A 26 13.88 -4.77 16.59
C ARG A 26 15.40 -4.81 16.81
N GLU A 27 16.18 -4.29 15.87
CA GLU A 27 17.63 -4.19 16.04
C GLU A 27 17.99 -3.35 17.27
N ALA A 28 17.38 -2.17 17.44
CA ALA A 28 17.64 -1.30 18.57
C ALA A 28 17.38 -1.97 19.93
N ARG A 29 16.31 -2.78 20.03
CA ARG A 29 16.04 -3.58 21.23
C ARG A 29 17.12 -4.65 21.47
N ARG A 30 17.69 -5.27 20.43
CA ARG A 30 18.84 -6.19 20.56
C ARG A 30 20.07 -5.47 21.13
N PHE A 31 20.29 -4.23 20.70
CA PHE A 31 21.32 -3.33 21.25
C PHE A 31 20.88 -2.62 22.54
N LEU A 32 19.87 -3.13 23.25
CA LEU A 32 19.41 -2.65 24.57
C LEU A 32 18.99 -1.18 24.62
N PHE A 33 18.48 -0.63 23.51
CA PHE A 33 17.80 0.67 23.53
C PHE A 33 16.37 0.53 24.04
N LYS A 34 15.94 1.50 24.85
CA LYS A 34 14.52 1.72 25.16
C LYS A 34 13.91 2.48 23.99
N VAL A 35 13.13 1.78 23.16
CA VAL A 35 12.58 2.33 21.92
C VAL A 35 11.16 2.85 22.14
N VAL A 36 10.84 3.96 21.48
CA VAL A 36 9.47 4.38 21.21
C VAL A 36 9.30 4.42 19.71
N LEU A 37 8.43 3.56 19.17
CA LEU A 37 8.06 3.55 17.75
C LEU A 37 6.71 4.26 17.58
N SER A 38 6.62 5.24 16.67
CA SER A 38 5.34 5.90 16.40
C SER A 38 5.22 6.38 14.95
N GLU A 39 3.97 6.41 14.48
CA GLU A 39 3.60 7.21 13.31
C GLU A 39 3.91 8.69 13.58
N MET A 40 4.32 9.39 12.52
CA MET A 40 4.65 10.80 12.62
C MET A 40 3.48 11.69 12.97
N ASP A 41 2.21 11.30 12.76
CA ASP A 41 1.01 12.10 13.07
C ASP A 41 0.32 11.70 14.39
N LEU A 42 0.58 10.50 14.91
CA LEU A 42 0.09 10.03 16.21
C LEU A 42 1.02 10.38 17.38
N PHE A 43 2.30 10.65 17.11
CA PHE A 43 3.25 11.04 18.14
C PHE A 43 2.92 12.44 18.67
N ASP A 44 2.88 12.66 19.98
CA ASP A 44 2.72 14.02 20.53
C ASP A 44 4.05 14.79 20.48
N TRP A 45 4.44 15.23 19.28
CA TRP A 45 5.70 15.96 19.07
C TRP A 45 5.71 17.35 19.73
N GLN A 46 4.55 17.91 20.08
CA GLN A 46 4.48 19.25 20.68
C GLN A 46 5.04 19.24 22.10
N ASN A 47 4.70 18.19 22.86
CA ASN A 47 5.11 18.08 24.25
C ASN A 47 6.35 17.19 24.44
N ASN A 48 6.54 16.18 23.59
CA ASN A 48 7.51 15.12 23.89
C ASN A 48 8.78 15.15 23.04
N LEU A 49 8.79 15.80 21.86
CA LEU A 49 9.90 15.67 20.90
C LEU A 49 11.23 16.20 21.46
N LEU A 50 11.21 17.32 22.20
CA LEU A 50 12.40 17.92 22.79
C LEU A 50 13.05 17.05 23.89
N GLY A 51 12.29 16.10 24.45
CA GLY A 51 12.78 15.17 25.47
C GLY A 51 13.65 14.03 24.92
N TYR A 52 13.84 13.93 23.60
CA TYR A 52 14.68 12.92 22.97
C TYR A 52 15.96 13.53 22.41
N SER A 53 17.10 12.93 22.78
CA SER A 53 18.42 13.26 22.22
C SER A 53 18.80 12.39 21.02
N LEU A 54 18.08 11.29 20.78
CA LEU A 54 18.32 10.37 19.67
C LEU A 54 17.01 10.06 18.92
N ILE A 55 16.97 10.40 17.63
CA ILE A 55 15.78 10.20 16.79
C ILE A 55 16.15 9.59 15.44
N ILE A 56 15.49 8.49 15.06
CA ILE A 56 15.61 7.91 13.73
C ILE A 56 14.31 8.10 12.97
N PHE A 57 14.43 8.61 11.74
CA PHE A 57 13.29 8.81 10.86
C PHE A 57 13.32 7.83 9.70
N THR A 58 12.15 7.30 9.36
CA THR A 58 11.93 6.61 8.08
C THR A 58 10.80 7.29 7.33
N CYS A 59 10.92 7.47 6.01
CA CYS A 59 9.82 8.06 5.26
C CYS A 59 9.81 7.68 3.78
N SER A 60 8.61 7.44 3.24
CA SER A 60 8.41 7.26 1.81
C SER A 60 8.20 8.60 1.10
N THR A 61 8.52 8.65 -0.19
CA THR A 61 8.08 9.75 -1.06
C THR A 61 6.85 9.30 -1.85
N THR A 62 5.78 10.10 -1.86
CA THR A 62 4.50 9.75 -2.50
C THR A 62 4.22 10.63 -3.72
N GLY A 63 3.34 10.18 -4.62
CA GLY A 63 2.83 11.01 -5.71
C GLY A 63 3.93 11.68 -6.53
N GLN A 64 3.85 13.01 -6.66
CA GLN A 64 4.82 13.80 -7.40
C GLN A 64 5.83 14.48 -6.46
N GLY A 65 6.46 13.68 -5.59
CA GLY A 65 7.40 14.15 -4.57
C GLY A 65 6.73 14.78 -3.35
N ASP A 66 5.53 14.32 -3.05
CA ASP A 66 4.76 14.68 -1.88
C ASP A 66 5.20 13.86 -0.66
N ILE A 67 4.87 14.37 0.52
CA ILE A 67 5.08 13.67 1.79
C ILE A 67 3.89 12.74 2.06
N PRO A 68 4.10 11.61 2.76
CA PRO A 68 3.03 10.71 3.16
C PRO A 68 1.95 11.42 3.99
N ASN A 69 0.73 10.91 3.91
CA ASN A 69 -0.40 11.49 4.64
C ASN A 69 -0.13 11.59 6.15
N ASN A 70 0.37 10.52 6.76
CA ASN A 70 0.69 10.46 8.19
C ASN A 70 1.95 11.26 8.61
N MET A 71 2.57 12.00 7.68
CA MET A 71 3.70 12.92 7.95
C MET A 71 3.28 14.40 7.88
N LYS A 72 2.11 14.72 7.30
CA LYS A 72 1.74 16.10 6.93
C LYS A 72 1.75 17.08 8.10
N GLN A 73 1.19 16.70 9.24
CA GLN A 73 1.11 17.59 10.40
C GLN A 73 2.49 17.84 11.03
N PHE A 74 3.28 16.76 11.17
CA PHE A 74 4.66 16.84 11.65
C PHE A 74 5.54 17.70 10.75
N TRP A 75 5.42 17.55 9.43
CA TRP A 75 6.16 18.37 8.47
C TRP A 75 5.76 19.85 8.55
N LYS A 76 4.46 20.13 8.70
CA LYS A 76 3.96 21.51 8.91
C LYS A 76 4.55 22.12 10.18
N PHE A 77 4.72 21.33 11.24
CA PHE A 77 5.39 21.77 12.47
C PHE A 77 6.86 22.10 12.21
N LEU A 78 7.64 21.15 11.66
CA LEU A 78 9.07 21.33 11.41
C LEU A 78 9.38 22.51 10.48
N THR A 79 8.47 22.85 9.56
CA THR A 79 8.66 23.95 8.59
C THR A 79 8.17 25.32 9.06
N LYS A 80 7.68 25.44 10.31
CA LYS A 80 7.33 26.74 10.90
C LYS A 80 8.55 27.67 10.93
N LYS A 81 8.39 28.89 10.39
CA LYS A 81 9.43 29.93 10.40
C LYS A 81 9.77 30.44 11.80
N SER A 82 8.86 30.27 12.76
CA SER A 82 9.03 30.71 14.15
C SER A 82 9.91 29.78 14.99
N LEU A 83 10.30 28.61 14.46
CA LEU A 83 11.17 27.69 15.20
C LEU A 83 12.61 28.24 15.24
N PRO A 84 13.24 28.30 16.42
CA PRO A 84 14.66 28.62 16.54
C PRO A 84 15.51 27.64 15.73
N GLN A 85 16.57 28.15 15.10
CA GLN A 85 17.48 27.33 14.26
C GLN A 85 18.33 26.35 15.05
N ASN A 86 18.35 26.45 16.38
CA ASN A 86 19.15 25.64 17.28
C ASN A 86 18.29 24.79 18.23
N ILE A 87 16.98 24.70 17.97
CA ILE A 87 16.02 24.01 18.84
C ILE A 87 16.36 22.52 19.06
N PHE A 88 17.12 21.92 18.13
CA PHE A 88 17.54 20.52 18.19
C PHE A 88 19.05 20.34 18.27
N ASP A 89 19.82 21.32 18.79
CA ASP A 89 21.29 21.21 18.94
C ASP A 89 21.75 20.00 19.77
N HIS A 90 20.90 19.55 20.70
CA HIS A 90 21.11 18.37 21.54
C HIS A 90 20.69 17.06 20.88
N VAL A 91 20.09 17.10 19.69
CA VAL A 91 19.54 15.93 19.01
C VAL A 91 20.53 15.38 18.01
N GLN A 92 20.83 14.10 18.14
CA GLN A 92 21.44 13.27 17.10
C GLN A 92 20.35 12.56 16.32
N PHE A 93 20.48 12.50 14.99
CA PHE A 93 19.46 11.88 14.16
C PHE A 93 20.00 11.09 12.98
N ALA A 94 19.16 10.18 12.47
CA ALA A 94 19.40 9.47 11.22
C ALA A 94 18.11 9.45 10.39
N VAL A 95 18.24 9.39 9.05
CA VAL A 95 17.09 9.33 8.13
C VAL A 95 17.31 8.22 7.11
N PHE A 96 16.33 7.34 6.98
CA PHE A 96 16.25 6.39 5.88
C PHE A 96 15.03 6.70 5.00
N GLY A 97 15.28 7.01 3.74
CA GLY A 97 14.27 7.29 2.73
C GLY A 97 13.90 6.06 1.93
N LEU A 98 12.61 5.94 1.59
CA LEU A 98 12.12 5.00 0.59
C LEU A 98 11.64 5.81 -0.62
N GLY A 99 12.22 5.51 -1.79
CA GLY A 99 11.88 6.14 -3.05
C GLY A 99 11.98 5.17 -4.21
N ASP A 100 11.66 5.69 -5.40
CA ASP A 100 11.71 4.97 -6.66
C ASP A 100 12.45 5.86 -7.67
N SER A 101 13.56 5.35 -8.21
CA SER A 101 14.43 6.09 -9.14
C SER A 101 13.78 6.35 -10.52
N SER A 102 12.66 5.70 -10.84
CA SER A 102 11.87 6.02 -12.03
C SER A 102 11.12 7.35 -11.90
N TYR A 103 10.96 7.88 -10.69
CA TYR A 103 10.31 9.16 -10.44
C TYR A 103 11.36 10.28 -10.37
N GLN A 104 11.07 11.41 -11.02
CA GLN A 104 11.97 12.58 -11.04
C GLN A 104 12.35 13.08 -9.64
N LYS A 105 11.43 12.96 -8.67
CA LYS A 105 11.63 13.36 -7.27
C LYS A 105 12.01 12.19 -6.37
N TYR A 106 13.01 11.41 -6.80
CA TYR A 106 13.57 10.28 -6.06
C TYR A 106 13.99 10.67 -4.63
N ASN A 107 13.44 9.98 -3.62
CA ASN A 107 13.72 10.17 -2.18
C ASN A 107 13.55 11.62 -1.67
N PHE A 108 12.71 12.42 -2.34
CA PHE A 108 12.63 13.86 -2.09
C PHE A 108 12.15 14.22 -0.69
N THR A 109 11.25 13.42 -0.10
CA THR A 109 10.76 13.63 1.27
C THR A 109 11.87 13.44 2.29
N ALA A 110 12.65 12.37 2.18
CA ALA A 110 13.79 12.11 3.06
C ALA A 110 14.88 13.16 2.92
N LYS A 111 15.19 13.60 1.68
CA LYS A 111 16.14 14.69 1.40
C LYS A 111 15.73 16.00 2.08
N LYS A 112 14.45 16.35 2.00
CA LYS A 112 13.89 17.54 2.66
C LYS A 112 13.96 17.43 4.18
N LEU A 113 13.56 16.27 4.74
CA LEU A 113 13.58 16.03 6.17
C LEU A 113 15.00 16.12 6.74
N PHE A 114 15.95 15.42 6.12
CA PHE A 114 17.35 15.42 6.53
C PHE A 114 17.93 16.85 6.57
N LYS A 115 17.76 17.60 5.47
CA LYS A 115 18.24 18.99 5.40
C LYS A 115 17.56 19.88 6.44
N ARG A 116 16.25 19.71 6.67
CA ARG A 116 15.51 20.53 7.62
C ARG A 116 15.94 20.27 9.06
N MET A 117 16.22 19.02 9.44
CA MET A 117 16.73 18.69 10.77
C MET A 117 18.09 19.36 11.03
N GLN A 118 19.00 19.33 10.05
CA GLN A 118 20.28 20.04 10.15
C GLN A 118 20.10 21.56 10.31
N GLN A 119 19.16 22.16 9.56
CA GLN A 119 18.83 23.59 9.68
C GLN A 119 18.23 23.99 11.04
N LEU A 120 17.78 23.01 11.82
CA LEU A 120 17.22 23.20 13.16
C LEU A 120 18.22 22.80 14.27
N GLY A 121 19.49 22.55 13.91
CA GLY A 121 20.58 22.30 14.85
C GLY A 121 20.93 20.83 15.08
N ALA A 122 20.07 19.91 14.63
CA ALA A 122 20.28 18.49 14.84
C ALA A 122 21.50 17.96 14.07
N LYS A 123 22.22 17.03 14.69
CA LYS A 123 23.47 16.48 14.18
C LYS A 123 23.23 15.10 13.56
N PRO A 124 23.51 14.90 12.26
CA PRO A 124 23.34 13.59 11.65
C PRO A 124 24.39 12.62 12.20
N ILE A 125 23.96 11.39 12.51
CA ILE A 125 24.85 10.31 12.97
C ILE A 125 25.67 9.77 11.80
N LEU A 126 25.01 9.61 10.65
CA LEU A 126 25.57 9.15 9.39
C LEU A 126 24.80 9.78 8.22
N ASN A 127 25.27 9.54 7.00
CA ASN A 127 24.56 9.98 5.80
C ASN A 127 23.17 9.35 5.71
N ARG A 128 22.22 10.07 5.10
CA ARG A 128 20.88 9.50 4.85
C ARG A 128 20.99 8.27 3.95
N GLY A 129 20.18 7.25 4.23
CA GLY A 129 19.97 6.15 3.29
C GLY A 129 18.91 6.55 2.27
N ASP A 130 19.19 6.39 0.98
CA ASP A 130 18.24 6.61 -0.11
C ASP A 130 17.91 5.23 -0.73
N GLY A 131 16.91 4.53 -0.20
CA GLY A 131 16.48 3.22 -0.71
C GLY A 131 15.69 3.32 -2.02
N ASP A 132 15.92 2.38 -2.93
CA ASP A 132 15.33 2.35 -4.28
C ASP A 132 14.45 1.12 -4.51
N ASP A 133 13.16 1.32 -4.79
CA ASP A 133 12.21 0.25 -5.11
C ASP A 133 12.45 -0.37 -6.50
N GLN A 134 13.16 0.32 -7.40
CA GLN A 134 13.50 -0.22 -8.73
C GLN A 134 14.64 -1.24 -8.71
N ASN A 135 15.38 -1.31 -7.59
CA ASN A 135 16.43 -2.30 -7.46
C ASN A 135 15.80 -3.71 -7.39
N TYR A 136 16.43 -4.71 -8.03
CA TYR A 136 15.91 -6.08 -7.99
C TYR A 136 15.95 -6.71 -6.59
N LEU A 137 16.83 -6.22 -5.70
CA LEU A 137 16.87 -6.52 -4.27
C LEU A 137 16.06 -5.52 -3.43
N GLY A 138 15.40 -4.55 -4.09
CA GLY A 138 14.62 -3.49 -3.48
C GLY A 138 15.43 -2.60 -2.55
N VAL A 139 14.73 -2.04 -1.55
CA VAL A 139 15.30 -1.11 -0.56
C VAL A 139 16.37 -1.75 0.33
N ASP A 140 16.37 -3.09 0.47
CA ASP A 140 17.30 -3.83 1.33
C ASP A 140 18.76 -3.65 0.87
N GLN A 141 18.99 -3.47 -0.43
CA GLN A 141 20.32 -3.21 -1.00
C GLN A 141 21.03 -2.01 -0.35
N THR A 142 20.27 -0.97 -0.03
CA THR A 142 20.77 0.24 0.64
C THR A 142 20.60 0.15 2.16
N PHE A 143 19.50 -0.47 2.62
CA PHE A 143 19.18 -0.51 4.04
C PHE A 143 20.14 -1.39 4.85
N ASP A 144 20.50 -2.58 4.37
CA ASP A 144 21.35 -3.53 5.09
C ASP A 144 22.72 -2.94 5.49
N PRO A 145 23.52 -2.33 4.57
CA PRO A 145 24.77 -1.68 4.97
C PRO A 145 24.53 -0.45 5.84
N TRP A 146 23.47 0.31 5.58
CA TRP A 146 23.15 1.53 6.31
C TRP A 146 22.80 1.27 7.78
N VAL A 147 21.97 0.26 8.05
CA VAL A 147 21.56 -0.09 9.43
C VAL A 147 22.73 -0.66 10.21
N LYS A 148 23.62 -1.43 9.56
CA LYS A 148 24.85 -1.93 10.17
C LYS A 148 25.76 -0.78 10.60
N GLU A 149 26.05 0.16 9.70
CA GLU A 149 26.87 1.34 10.01
C GLU A 149 26.23 2.18 11.13
N LEU A 150 24.91 2.36 11.10
CA LEU A 150 24.18 3.09 12.13
C LEU A 150 24.41 2.48 13.51
N PHE A 151 24.25 1.17 13.70
CA PHE A 151 24.41 0.55 15.02
C PHE A 151 25.87 0.47 15.47
N GLU A 152 26.83 0.33 14.55
CA GLU A 152 28.26 0.47 14.87
C GLU A 152 28.59 1.86 15.43
N LEU A 153 28.02 2.93 14.85
CA LEU A 153 28.18 4.30 15.34
C LEU A 153 27.42 4.53 16.65
N LEU A 154 26.19 4.02 16.77
CA LEU A 154 25.41 4.15 18.00
C LEU A 154 26.09 3.49 19.19
N LEU A 155 26.77 2.36 19.01
CA LEU A 155 27.55 1.73 20.08
C LEU A 155 28.75 2.57 20.54
N ARG A 156 29.34 3.38 19.65
CA ARG A 156 30.43 4.30 20.01
C ARG A 156 29.91 5.53 20.76
N ILE A 157 28.75 6.03 20.36
CA ILE A 157 28.12 7.21 20.97
C ILE A 157 27.45 6.86 22.31
N TYR A 158 26.81 5.70 22.36
CA TYR A 158 26.08 5.16 23.50
C TYR A 158 26.66 3.77 23.85
N PRO A 159 27.80 3.72 24.57
CA PRO A 159 28.42 2.46 24.96
C PRO A 159 27.54 1.67 25.93
N LEU A 160 27.71 0.35 25.94
CA LEU A 160 27.05 -0.55 26.89
C LEU A 160 27.71 -0.46 28.25
N LYS A 161 26.95 -0.72 29.32
CA LYS A 161 27.54 -0.92 30.65
C LYS A 161 28.28 -2.26 30.70
N GLU A 162 29.25 -2.40 31.59
CA GLU A 162 30.11 -3.62 31.67
C GLU A 162 29.32 -4.93 31.84
N GLU A 163 28.15 -4.88 32.48
CA GLU A 163 27.28 -6.02 32.75
C GLU A 163 26.28 -6.32 31.62
N GLU A 164 26.10 -5.38 30.68
CA GLU A 164 25.10 -5.46 29.61
C GLU A 164 25.66 -6.23 28.40
N LYS A 165 24.90 -7.22 27.93
CA LYS A 165 25.22 -8.00 26.73
C LYS A 165 24.16 -7.80 25.66
N ILE A 166 24.62 -7.46 24.46
CA ILE A 166 23.77 -7.40 23.25
C ILE A 166 23.12 -8.77 23.06
N LEU A 167 21.83 -8.79 22.77
CA LEU A 167 21.15 -10.02 22.39
C LEU A 167 21.75 -10.54 21.07
N PRO A 168 22.34 -11.75 21.06
CA PRO A 168 22.96 -12.31 19.86
C PRO A 168 21.99 -12.34 18.67
N ALA A 169 22.50 -12.11 17.46
CA ALA A 169 21.70 -12.12 16.24
C ALA A 169 21.04 -13.48 15.92
N ASN A 170 21.51 -14.56 16.55
CA ASN A 170 20.96 -15.91 16.44
C ASN A 170 19.94 -16.25 17.54
N GLU A 171 19.60 -15.30 18.41
CA GLU A 171 18.58 -15.46 19.44
C GLU A 171 17.26 -14.78 19.04
N LEU A 172 16.14 -15.46 19.29
CA LEU A 172 14.81 -14.97 18.98
C LEU A 172 14.38 -13.93 20.02
N SER A 173 13.97 -12.75 19.57
CA SER A 173 13.37 -11.73 20.44
C SER A 173 11.96 -12.12 20.87
N ASN A 174 11.50 -11.60 22.01
CA ASN A 174 10.11 -11.77 22.47
C ASN A 174 9.10 -11.34 21.39
N SER A 175 7.98 -12.05 21.29
CA SER A 175 6.87 -11.68 20.42
C SER A 175 6.31 -10.31 20.79
N THR A 176 5.74 -9.60 19.81
CA THR A 176 5.17 -8.28 20.05
C THR A 176 3.96 -8.33 20.99
N PHE A 177 3.14 -9.36 20.84
CA PHE A 177 1.97 -9.60 21.67
C PHE A 177 1.95 -11.07 22.13
N SER A 178 1.12 -11.36 23.13
CA SER A 178 0.84 -12.71 23.61
C SER A 178 -0.66 -12.98 23.68
N ILE A 179 -1.04 -14.24 23.45
CA ILE A 179 -2.43 -14.70 23.52
C ILE A 179 -2.68 -15.35 24.88
N GLN A 180 -3.66 -14.83 25.62
CA GLN A 180 -4.20 -15.49 26.80
C GLN A 180 -5.62 -15.99 26.50
N PHE A 181 -5.80 -17.31 26.48
CA PHE A 181 -7.13 -17.91 26.39
C PHE A 181 -7.93 -17.69 27.68
N LEU A 182 -9.22 -17.40 27.52
CA LEU A 182 -10.18 -17.24 28.60
C LEU A 182 -10.97 -18.53 28.82
N GLU A 183 -11.44 -18.74 30.05
CA GLU A 183 -12.25 -19.91 30.42
C GLU A 183 -13.59 -19.49 31.06
N GLY A 184 -14.61 -20.34 30.93
CA GLY A 184 -15.90 -20.21 31.61
C GLY A 184 -16.59 -18.85 31.42
N SER A 185 -17.07 -18.27 32.53
CA SER A 185 -17.86 -17.04 32.54
C SER A 185 -17.11 -15.79 32.08
N GLU A 186 -15.77 -15.79 32.14
CA GLU A 186 -14.94 -14.66 31.71
C GLU A 186 -15.03 -14.46 30.18
N ALA A 187 -15.03 -15.58 29.44
CA ALA A 187 -15.19 -15.58 27.99
C ALA A 187 -16.56 -15.02 27.57
N GLU A 188 -17.64 -15.45 28.23
CA GLU A 188 -19.01 -15.01 27.94
C GLU A 188 -19.22 -13.52 28.20
N ASN A 189 -18.67 -13.01 29.31
CA ASN A 189 -18.75 -11.59 29.66
C ASN A 189 -18.01 -10.73 28.64
N LYS A 190 -16.83 -11.17 28.18
CA LYS A 190 -16.04 -10.42 27.19
C LYS A 190 -16.75 -10.35 25.84
N LEU A 191 -17.39 -11.44 25.41
CA LEU A 191 -18.19 -11.50 24.18
C LEU A 191 -19.37 -10.51 24.20
N LYS A 192 -20.00 -10.29 25.37
CA LYS A 192 -21.12 -9.34 25.54
C LYS A 192 -20.68 -7.87 25.61
N ALA A 193 -19.45 -7.61 26.06
CA ALA A 193 -18.92 -6.27 26.28
C ALA A 193 -18.28 -5.62 25.05
N VAL A 194 -18.30 -6.29 23.88
CA VAL A 194 -17.69 -5.80 22.64
C VAL A 194 -18.39 -4.52 22.18
N PRO A 195 -17.74 -3.34 22.22
CA PRO A 195 -18.34 -2.10 21.77
C PRO A 195 -18.54 -2.12 20.25
N SER A 196 -19.61 -1.51 19.77
CA SER A 196 -19.75 -1.23 18.33
C SER A 196 -18.65 -0.27 17.90
N GLN A 197 -17.72 -0.74 17.07
CA GLN A 197 -16.76 0.16 16.43
C GLN A 197 -17.51 1.16 15.55
N ASN A 198 -17.06 2.42 15.56
CA ASN A 198 -17.52 3.47 14.64
C ASN A 198 -17.03 3.16 13.22
N GLN A 199 -17.60 2.12 12.60
CA GLN A 199 -17.31 1.69 11.25
C GLN A 199 -18.62 1.63 10.47
N PHE A 200 -18.67 2.36 9.36
CA PHE A 200 -19.81 2.29 8.45
C PHE A 200 -19.76 1.02 7.62
N PHE A 201 -20.94 0.45 7.39
CA PHE A 201 -21.14 -0.68 6.51
C PHE A 201 -21.99 -0.24 5.32
N ALA A 202 -21.54 -0.55 4.12
CA ALA A 202 -22.32 -0.37 2.91
C ALA A 202 -22.94 -1.70 2.50
N GLU A 203 -24.17 -1.68 2.03
CA GLU A 203 -24.88 -2.88 1.58
C GLU A 203 -24.66 -3.09 0.08
N VAL A 204 -24.27 -4.28 -0.34
CA VAL A 204 -24.13 -4.62 -1.76
C VAL A 204 -25.51 -4.60 -2.40
N SER A 205 -25.74 -3.72 -3.39
CA SER A 205 -26.98 -3.67 -4.16
C SER A 205 -26.88 -4.36 -5.51
N ASP A 206 -25.69 -4.38 -6.12
CA ASP A 206 -25.43 -5.10 -7.37
C ASP A 206 -23.95 -5.52 -7.46
N ASN A 207 -23.67 -6.65 -8.13
CA ASN A 207 -22.31 -7.16 -8.33
C ASN A 207 -22.23 -7.90 -9.68
N ALA A 208 -22.17 -7.14 -10.77
CA ALA A 208 -22.31 -7.65 -12.13
C ALA A 208 -20.97 -7.69 -12.87
N ARG A 209 -20.67 -8.81 -13.53
CA ARG A 209 -19.58 -8.90 -14.50
C ARG A 209 -19.98 -8.14 -15.77
N ILE A 210 -19.16 -7.17 -16.19
CA ILE A 210 -19.40 -6.36 -17.39
C ILE A 210 -18.62 -6.85 -18.61
N THR A 211 -17.56 -7.65 -18.42
CA THR A 211 -16.86 -8.29 -19.54
C THR A 211 -17.53 -9.61 -19.94
N PRO A 212 -17.53 -10.00 -21.23
CA PRO A 212 -18.04 -11.31 -21.64
C PRO A 212 -17.36 -12.46 -20.91
N GLN A 213 -18.07 -13.57 -20.68
CA GLN A 213 -17.51 -14.77 -20.03
C GLN A 213 -16.31 -15.35 -20.79
N SER A 214 -16.28 -15.21 -22.11
CA SER A 214 -15.18 -15.60 -22.98
C SER A 214 -13.94 -14.71 -22.85
N HIS A 215 -14.06 -13.51 -22.26
CA HIS A 215 -12.92 -12.62 -22.06
C HIS A 215 -12.06 -13.09 -20.89
N PHE A 216 -10.74 -13.15 -21.07
CA PHE A 216 -9.80 -13.68 -20.08
C PHE A 216 -9.77 -12.86 -18.77
N GLN A 217 -10.04 -11.55 -18.83
CA GLN A 217 -10.10 -10.69 -17.66
C GLN A 217 -11.54 -10.46 -17.25
N GLU A 218 -11.85 -10.85 -16.02
CA GLU A 218 -13.11 -10.54 -15.40
C GLU A 218 -13.07 -9.12 -14.83
N VAL A 219 -13.98 -8.26 -15.30
CA VAL A 219 -14.19 -6.92 -14.74
C VAL A 219 -15.64 -6.82 -14.31
N ARG A 220 -15.84 -6.30 -13.10
CA ARG A 220 -17.15 -6.14 -12.47
C ARG A 220 -17.45 -4.68 -12.20
N THR A 221 -18.72 -4.32 -12.32
CA THR A 221 -19.28 -3.14 -11.67
C THR A 221 -19.99 -3.63 -10.42
N ILE A 222 -19.60 -3.10 -9.27
CA ILE A 222 -20.23 -3.39 -7.99
C ILE A 222 -20.84 -2.10 -7.45
N GLU A 223 -22.09 -2.18 -7.00
CA GLU A 223 -22.82 -1.07 -6.41
C GLU A 223 -23.06 -1.32 -4.92
N PHE A 224 -22.85 -0.28 -4.13
CA PHE A 224 -23.06 -0.27 -2.70
C PHE A 224 -24.06 0.81 -2.32
N LYS A 225 -25.10 0.46 -1.58
CA LYS A 225 -25.97 1.40 -0.88
C LYS A 225 -25.29 1.87 0.39
N LEU A 226 -25.18 3.18 0.55
CA LEU A 226 -24.62 3.81 1.74
C LEU A 226 -25.72 4.01 2.79
N PRO A 227 -25.43 3.86 4.09
CA PRO A 227 -26.38 4.20 5.14
C PRO A 227 -26.64 5.71 5.16
N ASN A 228 -27.85 6.12 5.56
CA ASN A 228 -28.26 7.54 5.54
C ASN A 228 -27.37 8.46 6.40
N GLU A 229 -26.76 7.90 7.45
CA GLU A 229 -25.87 8.60 8.38
C GLU A 229 -24.42 8.72 7.88
N ALA A 230 -24.09 8.04 6.77
CA ALA A 230 -22.74 8.08 6.23
C ALA A 230 -22.37 9.46 5.69
N PRO A 231 -21.09 9.86 5.81
CA PRO A 231 -20.61 11.04 5.12
C PRO A 231 -20.79 10.88 3.60
N THR A 232 -21.31 11.93 2.97
CA THR A 232 -21.38 12.04 1.51
C THR A 232 -19.98 12.00 0.90
N TYR A 233 -19.88 11.45 -0.31
CA TYR A 233 -18.67 11.47 -1.13
C TYR A 233 -18.79 12.52 -2.24
N LYS A 234 -17.68 12.83 -2.93
CA LYS A 234 -17.64 13.70 -4.10
C LYS A 234 -17.09 12.94 -5.31
N SER A 235 -17.36 13.44 -6.50
CA SER A 235 -16.75 12.86 -7.70
C SER A 235 -15.23 12.93 -7.63
N GLY A 236 -14.58 11.86 -8.08
CA GLY A 236 -13.14 11.68 -7.94
C GLY A 236 -12.68 11.16 -6.57
N ASP A 237 -13.56 11.01 -5.57
CA ASP A 237 -13.19 10.37 -4.30
C ASP A 237 -12.90 8.87 -4.46
N VAL A 238 -12.29 8.31 -3.42
CA VAL A 238 -11.84 6.92 -3.36
C VAL A 238 -12.58 6.20 -2.24
N MET A 239 -13.08 5.00 -2.53
CA MET A 239 -13.68 4.10 -1.55
C MET A 239 -12.65 3.05 -1.13
N LEU A 240 -12.43 2.91 0.18
CA LEU A 240 -11.60 1.87 0.76
C LEU A 240 -12.48 0.74 1.27
N LEU A 241 -12.28 -0.46 0.74
CA LEU A 241 -12.92 -1.68 1.22
C LEU A 241 -11.97 -2.45 2.11
N THR A 242 -12.43 -2.93 3.27
CA THR A 242 -11.62 -3.83 4.12
C THR A 242 -11.99 -5.27 3.79
N PRO A 243 -11.14 -6.03 3.08
CA PRO A 243 -11.49 -7.38 2.67
C PRO A 243 -11.35 -8.38 3.81
N GLU A 244 -11.88 -9.58 3.60
CA GLU A 244 -11.74 -10.72 4.53
C GLU A 244 -11.11 -11.91 3.80
N ASN A 245 -10.36 -12.74 4.52
CA ASN A 245 -9.98 -14.05 4.02
C ASN A 245 -11.22 -14.94 3.94
N LEU A 246 -11.32 -15.78 2.91
CA LEU A 246 -12.50 -16.63 2.75
C LEU A 246 -12.55 -17.71 3.83
N PRO A 247 -13.74 -18.09 4.32
CA PRO A 247 -13.89 -19.13 5.35
C PRO A 247 -13.15 -20.43 5.02
N ASP A 248 -13.31 -20.94 3.79
CA ASP A 248 -12.66 -22.19 3.35
C ASP A 248 -11.12 -22.10 3.37
N ASP A 249 -10.56 -20.94 3.00
CA ASP A 249 -9.12 -20.72 3.02
C ASP A 249 -8.60 -20.68 4.49
N VAL A 250 -9.38 -20.07 5.38
CA VAL A 250 -9.07 -20.01 6.82
C VAL A 250 -9.17 -21.39 7.46
N ASP A 251 -10.14 -22.21 7.08
CA ASP A 251 -10.27 -23.60 7.52
C ASP A 251 -9.09 -24.47 7.06
N GLU A 252 -8.64 -24.31 5.80
CA GLU A 252 -7.44 -24.98 5.30
C GLU A 252 -6.21 -24.58 6.12
N PHE A 253 -6.07 -23.29 6.46
CA PHE A 253 -4.98 -22.79 7.28
C PHE A 253 -5.01 -23.35 8.71
N ILE A 254 -6.17 -23.30 9.38
CA ILE A 254 -6.36 -23.84 10.74
C ILE A 254 -6.01 -25.33 10.78
N LYS A 255 -6.50 -26.09 9.81
CA LYS A 255 -6.22 -27.53 9.67
C LYS A 255 -4.73 -27.79 9.41
N PHE A 256 -4.08 -26.96 8.59
CA PHE A 256 -2.64 -27.09 8.35
C PHE A 256 -1.83 -26.95 9.64
N PHE A 257 -2.26 -26.12 10.60
CA PHE A 257 -1.60 -25.92 11.89
C PHE A 257 -2.13 -26.82 13.02
N ASN A 258 -3.13 -27.67 12.78
CA ASN A 258 -3.84 -28.47 13.80
C ASN A 258 -4.46 -27.59 14.91
N TRP A 259 -5.00 -26.43 14.54
CA TRP A 259 -5.55 -25.45 15.49
C TRP A 259 -7.07 -25.58 15.71
N GLU A 260 -7.72 -26.63 15.22
CA GLU A 260 -9.17 -26.83 15.34
C GLU A 260 -9.64 -26.78 16.79
N GLY A 261 -8.84 -27.30 17.74
CA GLY A 261 -9.16 -27.29 19.16
C GLY A 261 -9.00 -25.95 19.88
N ILE A 262 -8.43 -24.93 19.23
CA ILE A 262 -8.21 -23.59 19.81
C ILE A 262 -8.82 -22.46 18.96
N ALA A 263 -9.13 -22.72 17.69
CA ALA A 263 -9.52 -21.71 16.71
C ALA A 263 -10.70 -20.83 17.17
N ASP A 264 -11.65 -21.45 17.85
CA ASP A 264 -12.91 -20.84 18.30
C ASP A 264 -12.93 -20.54 19.81
N LYS A 265 -11.82 -20.77 20.52
CA LYS A 265 -11.68 -20.39 21.93
C LYS A 265 -11.51 -18.88 22.06
N THR A 266 -12.15 -18.31 23.08
CA THR A 266 -12.04 -16.89 23.39
C THR A 266 -10.66 -16.57 23.96
N PHE A 267 -10.02 -15.50 23.50
CA PHE A 267 -8.76 -15.02 24.03
C PHE A 267 -8.73 -13.49 24.18
N ILE A 268 -7.74 -13.01 24.94
CA ILE A 268 -7.33 -11.60 24.99
C ILE A 268 -5.88 -11.42 24.56
N ILE A 269 -5.58 -10.26 23.98
CA ILE A 269 -4.22 -9.90 23.55
C ILE A 269 -3.53 -9.16 24.69
N LYS A 270 -2.30 -9.57 25.01
CA LYS A 270 -1.40 -8.86 25.93
C LYS A 270 -0.28 -8.17 25.16
N GLN A 271 0.06 -6.96 25.59
CA GLN A 271 1.21 -6.21 25.09
C GLN A 271 2.48 -6.67 25.81
N ASN A 272 3.51 -7.06 25.05
CA ASN A 272 4.81 -7.44 25.62
C ASN A 272 5.79 -6.26 25.67
N PHE A 273 5.46 -5.15 25.00
CA PHE A 273 6.26 -3.94 24.95
C PHE A 273 5.41 -2.71 25.25
N ASN A 274 5.92 -1.81 26.10
CA ASN A 274 5.19 -0.62 26.55
C ASN A 274 4.98 0.43 25.45
N ASP A 275 5.81 0.43 24.41
CA ASP A 275 5.74 1.36 23.28
C ASP A 275 4.81 0.88 22.15
N ILE A 276 4.23 -0.32 22.27
CA ILE A 276 3.35 -0.89 21.24
C ILE A 276 1.93 -1.01 21.79
N HIS A 277 0.97 -0.46 21.05
CA HIS A 277 -0.44 -0.56 21.38
C HIS A 277 -1.14 -1.61 20.52
N ILE A 278 -2.14 -2.27 21.12
CA ILE A 278 -3.02 -3.18 20.40
C ILE A 278 -3.84 -2.34 19.43
N PRO A 279 -3.85 -2.67 18.12
CA PRO A 279 -4.70 -1.95 17.18
C PRO A 279 -6.16 -2.04 17.61
N VAL A 280 -6.88 -0.91 17.62
CA VAL A 280 -8.29 -0.84 18.06
C VAL A 280 -9.19 -1.87 17.35
N HIS A 281 -8.89 -2.17 16.09
CA HIS A 281 -9.63 -3.16 15.31
C HIS A 281 -9.39 -4.62 15.74
N TRP A 282 -8.36 -4.89 16.56
CA TRP A 282 -8.06 -6.20 17.15
C TRP A 282 -8.65 -6.39 18.54
N GLU A 283 -8.97 -5.32 19.28
CA GLU A 283 -9.48 -5.40 20.66
C GLU A 283 -10.77 -6.22 20.79
N ASN A 284 -11.54 -6.29 19.70
CA ASN A 284 -12.82 -6.99 19.59
C ASN A 284 -12.71 -8.34 18.86
N VAL A 285 -11.50 -8.76 18.50
CA VAL A 285 -11.22 -10.02 17.84
C VAL A 285 -10.88 -11.04 18.90
N LEU A 286 -11.89 -11.82 19.26
CA LEU A 286 -11.83 -12.67 20.44
C LEU A 286 -11.47 -14.13 20.13
N THR A 287 -11.39 -14.55 18.86
CA THR A 287 -11.05 -15.93 18.48
C THR A 287 -10.01 -15.96 17.36
N ILE A 288 -9.21 -17.03 17.31
CA ILE A 288 -8.13 -17.15 16.30
C ILE A 288 -8.74 -17.20 14.91
N ARG A 289 -9.88 -17.89 14.74
CA ARG A 289 -10.62 -17.89 13.47
C ARG A 289 -10.95 -16.47 13.02
N LYS A 290 -11.52 -15.64 13.91
CA LYS A 290 -11.89 -14.27 13.56
C LYS A 290 -10.67 -13.39 13.27
N LEU A 291 -9.55 -13.63 13.96
CA LEU A 291 -8.27 -12.98 13.71
C LEU A 291 -7.73 -13.32 12.32
N LEU A 292 -7.74 -14.59 11.94
CA LEU A 292 -7.34 -15.06 10.62
C LEU A 292 -8.30 -14.57 9.52
N THR A 293 -9.59 -14.49 9.77
CA THR A 293 -10.58 -14.03 8.79
C THR A 293 -10.49 -12.53 8.52
N LYS A 294 -10.43 -11.69 9.57
CA LYS A 294 -10.67 -10.25 9.46
C LYS A 294 -9.44 -9.38 9.65
N SER A 295 -8.36 -9.91 10.20
CA SER A 295 -7.28 -9.07 10.72
C SER A 295 -5.92 -9.39 10.13
N LEU A 296 -5.59 -10.65 9.87
CA LEU A 296 -4.24 -11.04 9.43
C LEU A 296 -4.19 -11.44 7.94
N ASP A 297 -3.22 -10.89 7.22
CA ASP A 297 -2.93 -11.20 5.82
C ASP A 297 -2.06 -12.46 5.73
N ILE A 298 -2.70 -13.62 5.87
CA ILE A 298 -2.04 -14.94 5.87
C ILE A 298 -1.70 -15.47 4.47
N PHE A 299 -2.23 -14.84 3.42
CA PHE A 299 -1.98 -15.20 2.01
C PHE A 299 -1.16 -14.15 1.26
N GLY A 300 -0.77 -13.06 1.95
CA GLY A 300 0.08 -12.01 1.42
C GLY A 300 1.46 -12.52 1.03
N ARG A 301 2.24 -11.63 0.40
CA ARG A 301 3.65 -11.93 0.08
C ARG A 301 4.47 -11.87 1.38
N PRO A 302 5.21 -12.93 1.73
CA PRO A 302 6.00 -12.94 2.95
C PRO A 302 7.18 -11.97 2.80
N LYS A 303 7.46 -11.22 3.87
CA LYS A 303 8.57 -10.26 3.93
C LYS A 303 9.85 -10.95 4.39
N ARG A 304 10.99 -10.28 4.28
CA ARG A 304 12.27 -10.83 4.77
C ARG A 304 12.22 -11.26 6.25
N TYR A 305 11.61 -10.44 7.11
CA TYR A 305 11.47 -10.75 8.55
C TYR A 305 10.69 -12.04 8.82
N PHE A 306 9.73 -12.38 7.95
CA PHE A 306 9.01 -13.65 8.05
C PHE A 306 9.98 -14.85 7.92
N PHE A 307 10.91 -14.81 6.96
CA PHE A 307 11.93 -15.85 6.80
C PHE A 307 12.91 -15.89 7.99
N GLU A 308 13.22 -14.73 8.57
CA GLU A 308 14.01 -14.64 9.81
C GLU A 308 13.32 -15.38 10.96
N LEU A 309 12.05 -15.10 11.21
CA LEU A 309 11.25 -15.80 12.23
C LEU A 309 11.19 -17.31 11.98
N LEU A 310 10.91 -17.72 10.73
CA LEU A 310 10.89 -19.12 10.36
C LEU A 310 12.24 -19.81 10.65
N SER A 311 13.37 -19.12 10.49
CA SER A 311 14.69 -19.68 10.74
C SER A 311 14.92 -20.07 12.20
N TYR A 312 14.22 -19.43 13.15
CA TYR A 312 14.22 -19.78 14.57
C TYR A 312 13.23 -20.91 14.88
N PHE A 313 12.12 -20.97 14.16
CA PHE A 313 11.06 -21.97 14.41
C PHE A 313 11.32 -23.31 13.73
N ALA A 314 12.10 -23.32 12.66
CA ALA A 314 12.41 -24.53 11.92
C ALA A 314 13.16 -25.53 12.82
N LYS A 315 12.63 -26.75 12.91
CA LYS A 315 13.30 -27.87 13.58
C LYS A 315 13.88 -28.83 12.54
N GLY A 316 15.00 -29.47 12.86
CA GLY A 316 15.51 -30.59 12.05
C GLY A 316 14.55 -31.79 12.14
N ARG A 317 14.30 -32.48 11.04
CA ARG A 317 13.44 -33.67 11.02
C ARG A 317 14.25 -34.92 11.35
N LYS A 318 13.69 -35.79 12.21
CA LYS A 318 14.16 -37.17 12.38
C LYS A 318 13.09 -38.09 11.78
N ILE A 319 13.45 -38.86 10.75
CA ILE A 319 12.53 -39.85 10.17
C ILE A 319 12.99 -41.23 10.63
N PHE A 320 12.10 -41.93 11.35
CA PHE A 320 12.33 -43.29 11.82
C PHE A 320 11.70 -44.28 10.84
N PHE A 321 12.51 -45.10 10.17
CA PHE A 321 12.01 -46.16 9.31
C PHE A 321 11.80 -47.44 10.11
N GLN A 322 10.54 -47.72 10.44
CA GLN A 322 10.12 -48.84 11.30
C GLN A 322 10.49 -50.22 10.71
N LYS A 323 10.65 -50.34 9.39
CA LYS A 323 11.02 -51.60 8.72
C LYS A 323 12.52 -51.93 8.78
N SER A 324 13.39 -50.95 9.03
CA SER A 324 14.84 -51.14 8.99
C SER A 324 15.54 -50.83 10.31
N ASN A 325 14.84 -50.32 11.33
CA ASN A 325 15.43 -49.86 12.60
C ASN A 325 16.63 -48.91 12.40
N ILE A 326 16.61 -48.14 11.31
CA ILE A 326 17.64 -47.16 10.95
C ILE A 326 17.01 -45.77 10.98
N LEU A 327 17.65 -44.87 11.73
CA LEU A 327 17.34 -43.45 11.75
C LEU A 327 18.03 -42.79 10.54
N PHE A 328 17.26 -42.35 9.55
CA PHE A 328 17.81 -41.54 8.46
C PHE A 328 17.66 -40.06 8.80
N PHE A 329 18.77 -39.32 8.69
CA PHE A 329 18.74 -37.88 8.55
C PHE A 329 18.48 -37.59 7.07
N VAL A 330 17.23 -37.32 6.70
CA VAL A 330 16.96 -36.72 5.39
C VAL A 330 17.43 -35.28 5.49
N ASP A 331 18.36 -34.89 4.63
CA ASP A 331 18.90 -33.53 4.56
C ASP A 331 17.84 -32.55 4.02
N GLU A 332 16.84 -32.26 4.86
CA GLU A 332 15.91 -31.15 4.78
C GLU A 332 16.32 -30.14 5.87
N ASN A 333 17.54 -29.60 5.82
CA ASN A 333 17.94 -28.58 6.78
C ASN A 333 17.25 -27.24 6.46
N HIS A 334 15.93 -27.18 6.69
CA HIS A 334 15.10 -25.98 6.57
C HIS A 334 15.72 -24.81 7.33
N VAL A 335 16.35 -25.05 8.49
CA VAL A 335 17.07 -24.04 9.27
C VAL A 335 18.20 -23.44 8.43
N TRP A 336 19.06 -24.29 7.85
CA TRP A 336 20.14 -23.82 6.99
C TRP A 336 19.58 -23.01 5.82
N LYS A 337 18.54 -23.51 5.14
CA LYS A 337 17.99 -22.83 3.97
C LYS A 337 17.37 -21.46 4.29
N LEU A 338 16.62 -21.39 5.37
CA LEU A 338 16.02 -20.13 5.85
C LEU A 338 17.11 -19.15 6.30
N LYS A 339 18.19 -19.62 6.92
CA LYS A 339 19.35 -18.76 7.25
C LYS A 339 20.10 -18.29 6.02
N ASP A 340 20.29 -19.16 5.04
CA ASP A 340 20.96 -18.84 3.77
C ASP A 340 20.21 -17.74 3.00
N PHE A 341 18.87 -17.81 2.92
CA PHE A 341 18.03 -16.74 2.36
C PHE A 341 18.24 -15.35 3.00
N LEU A 342 18.72 -15.31 4.24
CA LEU A 342 18.95 -14.08 4.98
C LEU A 342 20.38 -13.54 4.83
N LEU A 343 21.29 -14.33 4.26
CA LEU A 343 22.64 -13.87 3.94
C LEU A 343 22.63 -12.99 2.69
N PRO A 344 23.61 -12.06 2.54
CA PRO A 344 23.79 -11.31 1.30
C PRO A 344 23.91 -12.21 0.06
N SER A 345 24.57 -13.36 0.16
CA SER A 345 24.73 -14.33 -0.92
C SER A 345 23.44 -15.07 -1.29
N GLY A 346 22.50 -15.22 -0.37
CA GLY A 346 21.25 -15.96 -0.59
C GLY A 346 20.06 -15.08 -1.03
N GLN A 347 20.26 -13.76 -1.17
CA GLN A 347 19.17 -12.85 -1.57
C GLN A 347 18.62 -13.16 -2.97
N ASP A 348 19.51 -13.50 -3.92
CA ASP A 348 19.11 -13.92 -5.26
C ASP A 348 18.27 -15.19 -5.24
N GLU A 349 18.61 -16.10 -4.34
CA GLU A 349 17.87 -17.34 -4.21
C GLU A 349 16.51 -17.12 -3.56
N LEU A 350 16.44 -16.31 -2.50
CA LEU A 350 15.17 -15.89 -1.91
C LEU A 350 14.28 -15.19 -2.93
N HIS A 351 14.86 -14.31 -3.76
CA HIS A 351 14.13 -13.62 -4.82
C HIS A 351 13.60 -14.63 -5.87
N ASN A 352 14.42 -15.57 -6.34
CA ASN A 352 13.99 -16.57 -7.31
C ASN A 352 12.97 -17.55 -6.74
N TYR A 353 13.18 -18.00 -5.49
CA TYR A 353 12.25 -18.83 -4.76
C TYR A 353 10.95 -18.05 -4.59
N CYS A 354 10.91 -16.98 -3.80
CA CYS A 354 9.67 -16.35 -3.35
C CYS A 354 9.16 -15.23 -4.28
N PHE A 355 9.94 -14.16 -4.46
CA PHE A 355 9.44 -12.91 -5.02
C PHE A 355 9.13 -12.99 -6.52
N ARG A 356 10.02 -13.62 -7.30
CA ARG A 356 9.88 -13.78 -8.76
C ARG A 356 8.64 -14.57 -9.16
N VAL A 357 8.27 -15.57 -8.37
CA VAL A 357 7.07 -16.40 -8.61
C VAL A 357 5.86 -15.97 -7.77
N LYS A 358 6.06 -14.93 -6.95
CA LYS A 358 5.07 -14.36 -6.03
C LYS A 358 4.47 -15.44 -5.11
N ARG A 359 5.33 -16.21 -4.44
CA ARG A 359 4.90 -17.21 -3.45
C ARG A 359 4.21 -16.51 -2.28
N THR A 360 3.11 -17.10 -1.81
CA THR A 360 2.34 -16.59 -0.67
C THR A 360 2.93 -17.08 0.65
N THR A 361 2.61 -16.39 1.74
CA THR A 361 3.07 -16.76 3.08
C THR A 361 2.65 -18.18 3.44
N PHE A 362 1.40 -18.55 3.16
CA PHE A 362 0.91 -19.91 3.40
C PHE A 362 1.65 -20.98 2.59
N GLU A 363 1.95 -20.73 1.31
CA GLU A 363 2.75 -21.67 0.51
C GLU A 363 4.18 -21.84 1.05
N VAL A 364 4.80 -20.78 1.58
CA VAL A 364 6.12 -20.90 2.23
C VAL A 364 6.01 -21.76 3.50
N LEU A 365 4.94 -21.61 4.30
CA LEU A 365 4.72 -22.45 5.48
C LEU A 365 4.53 -23.93 5.10
N GLN A 366 3.87 -24.19 3.96
CA GLN A 366 3.71 -25.53 3.39
C GLN A 366 5.04 -26.13 2.91
N ASP A 367 5.86 -25.34 2.20
CA ASP A 367 7.18 -25.76 1.74
C ASP A 367 8.13 -26.04 2.93
N PHE A 368 8.10 -25.18 3.96
CA PHE A 368 8.92 -25.29 5.18
C PHE A 368 8.17 -25.91 6.36
N HIS A 369 7.49 -27.05 6.16
CA HIS A 369 6.59 -27.66 7.16
C HIS A 369 7.20 -27.92 8.56
N SER A 370 8.53 -27.87 8.73
CA SER A 370 9.16 -28.01 10.06
C SER A 370 8.91 -26.81 10.98
N VAL A 371 8.34 -25.72 10.46
CA VAL A 371 7.89 -24.55 11.23
C VAL A 371 6.45 -24.65 11.70
N LYS A 372 5.75 -25.78 11.42
CA LYS A 372 4.33 -25.98 11.74
C LYS A 372 3.99 -25.80 13.23
N GLU A 373 4.96 -25.97 14.13
CA GLU A 373 4.79 -25.82 15.58
C GLU A 373 5.38 -24.51 16.12
N PHE A 374 5.32 -23.40 15.36
CA PHE A 374 5.79 -22.12 15.88
C PHE A 374 4.92 -21.65 17.08
N PRO A 375 5.47 -20.91 18.05
CA PRO A 375 4.71 -20.47 19.21
C PRO A 375 3.64 -19.45 18.79
N ILE A 376 2.39 -19.68 19.21
CA ILE A 376 1.24 -18.93 18.68
C ILE A 376 1.29 -17.42 18.95
N ASP A 377 2.01 -16.99 19.98
CA ASP A 377 2.22 -15.57 20.28
C ASP A 377 2.89 -14.80 19.13
N TYR A 378 3.69 -15.48 18.29
CA TYR A 378 4.32 -14.89 17.11
C TYR A 378 3.38 -14.77 15.89
N ILE A 379 2.10 -15.12 16.02
CA ILE A 379 1.13 -14.98 14.93
C ILE A 379 1.04 -13.51 14.45
N PHE A 380 1.16 -12.55 15.36
CA PHE A 380 1.12 -11.12 15.06
C PHE A 380 2.43 -10.60 14.43
N ASP A 381 3.55 -11.29 14.68
CA ASP A 381 4.86 -10.95 14.12
C ASP A 381 5.06 -11.58 12.73
N LEU A 382 4.47 -12.76 12.49
CA LEU A 382 4.55 -13.47 11.22
C LEU A 382 3.61 -12.89 10.16
N PHE A 383 2.38 -12.54 10.53
CA PHE A 383 1.35 -12.12 9.58
C PHE A 383 1.03 -10.64 9.75
N PRO A 384 1.20 -9.82 8.69
CA PRO A 384 0.83 -8.41 8.77
C PRO A 384 -0.69 -8.25 8.80
N THR A 385 -1.15 -7.07 9.22
CA THR A 385 -2.58 -6.73 9.18
C THR A 385 -3.11 -6.66 7.75
N ILE A 386 -4.34 -7.14 7.53
CA ILE A 386 -5.08 -6.91 6.28
C ILE A 386 -5.27 -5.40 6.08
N LYS A 387 -4.72 -4.88 4.99
CA LYS A 387 -4.86 -3.47 4.62
C LYS A 387 -6.15 -3.26 3.80
N PRO A 388 -6.91 -2.18 4.05
CA PRO A 388 -8.00 -1.79 3.16
C PRO A 388 -7.50 -1.55 1.73
N ARG A 389 -8.35 -1.84 0.74
CA ARG A 389 -8.04 -1.65 -0.68
C ARG A 389 -8.82 -0.47 -1.25
N SER A 390 -8.08 0.46 -1.82
CA SER A 390 -8.59 1.67 -2.45
C SER A 390 -9.12 1.39 -3.86
N PHE A 391 -10.30 1.93 -4.16
CA PHE A 391 -10.91 1.94 -5.50
C PHE A 391 -11.40 3.35 -5.82
N SER A 392 -10.98 3.92 -6.95
CA SER A 392 -11.55 5.17 -7.45
C SER A 392 -13.04 4.98 -7.73
N ILE A 393 -13.87 5.87 -7.19
CA ILE A 393 -15.32 5.75 -7.32
C ILE A 393 -15.72 6.02 -8.78
N ALA A 394 -16.61 5.17 -9.32
CA ALA A 394 -17.06 5.19 -10.71
C ALA A 394 -18.42 5.89 -10.94
N SER A 395 -19.04 6.41 -9.88
CA SER A 395 -20.32 7.15 -9.91
C SER A 395 -20.20 8.55 -9.29
N SER A 396 -21.18 9.41 -9.52
CA SER A 396 -21.38 10.66 -8.78
C SER A 396 -22.58 10.56 -7.84
N PRO A 397 -22.55 11.19 -6.65
CA PRO A 397 -23.71 11.25 -5.76
C PRO A 397 -24.89 12.02 -6.37
N ASN A 398 -24.63 12.93 -7.33
CA ASN A 398 -25.67 13.70 -8.03
C ASN A 398 -26.39 12.90 -9.11
N PHE A 399 -25.79 11.78 -9.52
CA PHE A 399 -26.34 10.86 -10.53
C PHE A 399 -26.86 9.57 -9.88
N HIS A 400 -26.20 9.11 -8.81
CA HIS A 400 -26.54 7.92 -8.02
C HIS A 400 -26.67 8.30 -6.52
N PRO A 401 -27.77 8.97 -6.11
CA PRO A 401 -27.93 9.39 -4.73
C PRO A 401 -28.02 8.19 -3.78
N GLY A 402 -27.23 8.21 -2.70
CA GLY A 402 -27.19 7.14 -1.70
C GLY A 402 -26.46 5.86 -2.15
N ALA A 403 -25.87 5.84 -3.34
CA ALA A 403 -25.17 4.67 -3.87
C ALA A 403 -23.79 5.00 -4.45
N VAL A 404 -22.86 4.07 -4.31
CA VAL A 404 -21.49 4.15 -4.85
C VAL A 404 -21.27 2.99 -5.79
N GLN A 405 -20.79 3.26 -7.00
CA GLN A 405 -20.37 2.24 -7.95
C GLN A 405 -18.84 2.18 -8.03
N LEU A 406 -18.28 0.98 -8.01
CA LEU A 406 -16.86 0.72 -8.25
C LEU A 406 -16.70 -0.12 -9.52
N LEU A 407 -15.60 0.10 -10.26
CA LEU A 407 -15.19 -0.72 -11.38
C LEU A 407 -13.97 -1.55 -11.00
N VAL A 408 -14.14 -2.86 -10.89
CA VAL A 408 -13.14 -3.76 -10.29
C VAL A 408 -12.68 -4.79 -11.31
N ALA A 409 -11.40 -4.72 -11.69
CA ALA A 409 -10.75 -5.80 -12.43
C ALA A 409 -10.28 -6.89 -11.46
N ILE A 410 -10.79 -8.11 -11.64
CA ILE A 410 -10.45 -9.24 -10.78
C ILE A 410 -9.01 -9.66 -11.03
N VAL A 411 -8.22 -9.72 -9.95
CA VAL A 411 -6.83 -10.15 -10.03
C VAL A 411 -6.81 -11.66 -10.11
N ASN A 412 -6.53 -12.20 -11.30
CA ASN A 412 -6.31 -13.62 -11.53
C ASN A 412 -5.27 -13.80 -12.64
N TYR A 413 -4.07 -14.26 -12.31
CA TYR A 413 -3.01 -14.46 -13.29
C TYR A 413 -2.16 -15.69 -12.96
N LYS A 414 -1.62 -16.34 -13.98
CA LYS A 414 -0.68 -17.45 -13.81
C LYS A 414 0.73 -16.92 -13.58
N THR A 415 1.45 -17.49 -12.62
CA THR A 415 2.90 -17.28 -12.47
C THR A 415 3.65 -18.48 -13.04
N LYS A 416 4.97 -18.56 -12.79
CA LYS A 416 5.74 -19.78 -13.06
C LYS A 416 5.26 -20.99 -12.26
N LEU A 417 4.41 -20.78 -11.24
CA LEU A 417 3.78 -21.83 -10.47
C LEU A 417 2.46 -22.28 -11.11
N LYS A 418 2.08 -23.54 -10.87
CA LYS A 418 0.86 -24.13 -11.44
C LYS A 418 -0.43 -23.48 -10.92
N LYS A 419 -0.46 -23.08 -9.64
CA LYS A 419 -1.62 -22.42 -9.02
C LYS A 419 -1.71 -20.95 -9.48
N PRO A 420 -2.87 -20.47 -9.96
CA PRO A 420 -3.05 -19.07 -10.30
C PRO A 420 -3.00 -18.18 -9.06
N ARG A 421 -2.58 -16.92 -9.26
CA ARG A 421 -2.54 -15.89 -8.22
C ARG A 421 -3.81 -15.08 -8.24
N VAL A 422 -4.45 -15.04 -7.08
CA VAL A 422 -5.66 -14.26 -6.84
C VAL A 422 -5.40 -13.19 -5.78
N GLY A 423 -5.98 -12.01 -5.95
CA GLY A 423 -5.88 -10.95 -4.93
C GLY A 423 -6.93 -11.15 -3.85
N ILE A 424 -6.57 -11.00 -2.57
CA ILE A 424 -7.48 -11.20 -1.42
C ILE A 424 -8.78 -10.40 -1.59
N CYS A 425 -8.66 -9.09 -1.80
CA CYS A 425 -9.83 -8.23 -1.96
C CYS A 425 -10.69 -8.57 -3.18
N THR A 426 -10.08 -8.89 -4.32
CA THR A 426 -10.85 -9.16 -5.54
C THR A 426 -11.48 -10.55 -5.53
N LYS A 427 -10.80 -11.55 -4.95
CA LYS A 427 -11.36 -12.88 -4.67
C LYS A 427 -12.57 -12.76 -3.74
N TRP A 428 -12.43 -11.99 -2.65
CA TRP A 428 -13.53 -11.70 -1.73
C TRP A 428 -14.70 -10.97 -2.40
N ILE A 429 -14.44 -9.97 -3.24
CA ILE A 429 -15.49 -9.28 -4.02
C ILE A 429 -16.28 -10.26 -4.90
N THR A 430 -15.67 -11.32 -5.43
CA THR A 430 -16.39 -12.31 -6.25
C THR A 430 -17.39 -13.16 -5.45
N THR A 431 -17.27 -13.20 -4.12
CA THR A 431 -18.18 -13.97 -3.26
C THR A 431 -19.32 -13.12 -2.70
N LEU A 432 -19.23 -11.79 -2.81
CA LEU A 432 -20.25 -10.86 -2.31
C LEU A 432 -21.56 -10.98 -3.09
N LYS A 433 -22.66 -11.08 -2.35
CA LYS A 433 -24.04 -11.15 -2.84
C LYS A 433 -24.82 -9.91 -2.45
N VAL A 434 -25.92 -9.66 -3.16
CA VAL A 434 -26.86 -8.59 -2.81
C VAL A 434 -27.34 -8.77 -1.37
N GLY A 435 -27.29 -7.69 -0.59
CA GLY A 435 -27.62 -7.68 0.85
C GLY A 435 -26.43 -7.87 1.79
N ASP A 436 -25.26 -8.29 1.28
CA ASP A 436 -24.05 -8.40 2.11
C ASP A 436 -23.60 -7.02 2.59
N LYS A 437 -23.16 -6.94 3.85
CA LYS A 437 -22.68 -5.70 4.48
C LYS A 437 -21.16 -5.65 4.50
N VAL A 438 -20.61 -4.62 3.88
CA VAL A 438 -19.17 -4.45 3.69
C VAL A 438 -18.65 -3.26 4.49
N PRO A 439 -17.62 -3.46 5.33
CA PRO A 439 -16.95 -2.35 5.99
C PRO A 439 -16.24 -1.46 4.97
N TYR A 440 -16.52 -0.15 5.01
CA TYR A 440 -15.92 0.79 4.09
C TYR A 440 -15.52 2.11 4.74
N ARG A 441 -14.66 2.85 4.05
CA ARG A 441 -14.38 4.26 4.29
C ARG A 441 -14.33 5.00 2.96
N VAL A 442 -14.65 6.29 2.98
CA VAL A 442 -14.44 7.18 1.82
C VAL A 442 -13.33 8.15 2.19
N THR A 443 -12.40 8.37 1.26
CA THR A 443 -11.36 9.38 1.40
C THR A 443 -11.36 10.29 0.18
N PRO A 444 -11.01 11.58 0.35
CA PRO A 444 -10.83 12.48 -0.77
C PRO A 444 -9.83 11.93 -1.79
N GLY A 445 -10.18 12.03 -3.07
CA GLY A 445 -9.26 11.70 -4.17
C GLY A 445 -8.12 12.71 -4.34
N THR A 446 -7.24 12.44 -5.30
CA THR A 446 -6.11 13.34 -5.59
C THR A 446 -6.49 14.51 -6.50
N PHE A 447 -7.54 14.36 -7.31
CA PHE A 447 -7.99 15.38 -8.23
C PHE A 447 -8.59 16.61 -7.53
N LYS A 448 -8.19 17.79 -7.98
CA LYS A 448 -8.81 19.07 -7.62
C LYS A 448 -10.07 19.28 -8.46
N LEU A 449 -11.20 19.13 -7.79
CA LEU A 449 -12.54 19.26 -8.34
C LEU A 449 -13.37 20.24 -7.49
N PRO A 450 -14.35 20.95 -8.08
CA PRO A 450 -14.62 21.01 -9.52
C PRO A 450 -13.52 21.79 -10.29
N PRO A 451 -13.38 21.58 -11.61
CA PRO A 451 -12.50 22.40 -12.45
C PRO A 451 -13.00 23.86 -12.51
N PRO A 452 -12.18 24.82 -12.98
CA PRO A 452 -12.60 26.20 -13.14
C PRO A 452 -13.89 26.33 -13.96
N PRO A 453 -14.77 27.31 -13.63
CA PRO A 453 -16.00 27.54 -14.38
C PRO A 453 -15.73 27.74 -15.88
N GLY A 454 -16.52 27.08 -16.73
CA GLY A 454 -16.38 27.16 -18.19
C GLY A 454 -15.21 26.37 -18.78
N ALA A 455 -14.32 25.79 -17.97
CA ALA A 455 -13.20 25.01 -18.49
C ALA A 455 -13.66 23.75 -19.23
N CYS A 456 -13.08 23.53 -20.40
CA CYS A 456 -13.10 22.22 -21.07
C CYS A 456 -12.33 21.21 -20.22
N VAL A 457 -12.88 20.00 -20.09
CA VAL A 457 -12.25 18.91 -19.34
C VAL A 457 -11.85 17.79 -20.29
N ILE A 458 -10.58 17.42 -20.24
CA ILE A 458 -10.00 16.33 -21.00
C ILE A 458 -9.75 15.17 -20.02
N LEU A 459 -10.51 14.10 -20.19
CA LEU A 459 -10.48 12.89 -19.37
C LEU A 459 -9.69 11.80 -20.12
N ILE A 460 -8.68 11.22 -19.50
CA ILE A 460 -7.87 10.14 -20.09
C ILE A 460 -7.88 8.97 -19.12
N GLY A 461 -8.56 7.88 -19.48
CA GLY A 461 -8.79 6.75 -18.57
C GLY A 461 -8.84 5.40 -19.29
N PRO A 462 -7.69 4.84 -19.70
CA PRO A 462 -7.65 3.49 -20.24
C PRO A 462 -7.94 2.41 -19.17
N GLY A 463 -8.67 1.37 -19.57
CA GLY A 463 -9.03 0.25 -18.71
C GLY A 463 -9.85 0.70 -17.51
N THR A 464 -9.49 0.24 -16.31
CA THR A 464 -10.15 0.64 -15.06
C THR A 464 -9.89 2.11 -14.68
N GLY A 465 -8.95 2.79 -15.34
CA GLY A 465 -8.75 4.24 -15.25
C GLY A 465 -9.98 5.06 -15.65
N ILE A 466 -10.96 4.43 -16.31
CA ILE A 466 -12.24 5.07 -16.67
C ILE A 466 -13.12 5.38 -15.46
N ALA A 467 -12.91 4.72 -14.31
CA ALA A 467 -13.76 4.87 -13.12
C ALA A 467 -13.88 6.34 -12.65
N PRO A 468 -12.79 7.02 -12.23
CA PRO A 468 -12.91 8.41 -11.80
C PRO A 468 -13.33 9.34 -12.95
N MET A 469 -12.99 9.01 -14.19
CA MET A 469 -13.40 9.80 -15.37
C MET A 469 -14.92 9.78 -15.55
N ARG A 470 -15.55 8.60 -15.38
CA ARG A 470 -17.00 8.43 -15.42
C ARG A 470 -17.68 9.21 -14.29
N SER A 471 -17.14 9.14 -13.08
CA SER A 471 -17.62 9.91 -11.92
C SER A 471 -17.60 11.42 -12.18
N ILE A 472 -16.49 11.97 -12.68
CA ILE A 472 -16.38 13.39 -13.06
C ILE A 472 -17.38 13.75 -14.18
N LEU A 473 -17.53 12.88 -15.18
CA LEU A 473 -18.43 13.10 -16.30
C LEU A 473 -19.90 13.13 -15.87
N HIS A 474 -20.32 12.27 -14.93
CA HIS A 474 -21.66 12.29 -14.34
C HIS A 474 -21.99 13.67 -13.76
N ASP A 475 -21.11 14.23 -12.94
CA ASP A 475 -21.30 15.55 -12.35
C ASP A 475 -21.38 16.64 -13.42
N ARG A 476 -20.49 16.59 -14.41
CA ARG A 476 -20.47 17.60 -15.47
C ARG A 476 -21.73 17.58 -16.31
N ILE A 477 -22.22 16.40 -16.68
CA ILE A 477 -23.45 16.24 -17.45
C ILE A 477 -24.66 16.67 -16.62
N LYS A 478 -24.72 16.29 -15.35
CA LYS A 478 -25.80 16.71 -14.44
C LYS A 478 -25.86 18.24 -14.26
N ASN A 479 -24.71 18.91 -14.33
CA ASN A 479 -24.57 20.37 -14.28
C ASN A 479 -24.54 21.03 -15.68
N GLU A 480 -25.02 20.33 -16.71
CA GLU A 480 -25.18 20.82 -18.09
C GLU A 480 -23.88 21.34 -18.74
N LYS A 481 -22.73 20.82 -18.33
CA LYS A 481 -21.42 21.16 -18.92
C LYS A 481 -21.15 20.26 -20.12
N LYS A 482 -21.07 20.84 -21.31
CA LYS A 482 -20.90 20.13 -22.60
C LYS A 482 -19.46 19.98 -23.08
N GLU A 483 -18.56 20.83 -22.60
CA GLU A 483 -17.15 20.81 -22.99
C GLU A 483 -16.38 19.67 -22.28
N ASN A 484 -16.55 18.45 -22.82
CA ASN A 484 -15.93 17.21 -22.34
C ASN A 484 -15.27 16.46 -23.48
N ILE A 485 -14.00 16.11 -23.32
CA ILE A 485 -13.26 15.22 -24.23
C ILE A 485 -12.83 13.99 -23.42
N LEU A 486 -13.14 12.79 -23.89
CA LEU A 486 -12.77 11.54 -23.22
C LEU A 486 -11.92 10.65 -24.13
N PHE A 487 -10.76 10.25 -23.63
CA PHE A 487 -9.91 9.21 -24.20
C PHE A 487 -10.05 7.92 -23.41
N PHE A 488 -10.68 6.92 -24.02
CA PHE A 488 -10.78 5.57 -23.48
C PHE A 488 -9.83 4.62 -24.21
N GLY A 489 -9.27 3.66 -23.49
CA GLY A 489 -8.40 2.62 -24.05
C GLY A 489 -8.79 1.23 -23.54
N GLY A 490 -8.96 0.27 -24.45
CA GLY A 490 -9.23 -1.13 -24.16
C GLY A 490 -8.36 -2.08 -24.99
N ARG A 491 -8.53 -3.38 -24.80
CA ARG A 491 -7.94 -4.40 -25.69
C ARG A 491 -8.80 -4.56 -26.93
N ASN A 492 -10.10 -4.78 -26.75
CA ASN A 492 -11.02 -5.12 -27.82
C ASN A 492 -12.37 -4.44 -27.61
N LYS A 493 -12.89 -3.76 -28.64
CA LYS A 493 -14.16 -3.03 -28.56
C LYS A 493 -15.31 -3.90 -28.07
N SER A 494 -15.39 -5.14 -28.56
CA SER A 494 -16.47 -6.08 -28.23
C SER A 494 -16.38 -6.68 -26.82
N CYS A 495 -15.24 -6.55 -26.14
CA CYS A 495 -14.99 -7.29 -24.89
C CYS A 495 -14.75 -6.39 -23.68
N ASP A 496 -14.01 -5.30 -23.83
CA ASP A 496 -13.58 -4.46 -22.70
C ASP A 496 -13.77 -2.96 -22.95
N PHE A 497 -14.75 -2.59 -23.79
CA PHE A 497 -15.26 -1.22 -23.86
C PHE A 497 -16.29 -0.96 -22.75
N PHE A 498 -15.79 -0.66 -21.55
CA PHE A 498 -16.64 -0.43 -20.38
C PHE A 498 -17.57 0.76 -20.58
N TYR A 499 -18.84 0.60 -20.17
CA TYR A 499 -19.88 1.63 -20.25
C TYR A 499 -20.13 2.19 -21.67
N GLN A 500 -19.90 1.40 -22.72
CA GLN A 500 -20.05 1.80 -24.12
C GLN A 500 -21.37 2.54 -24.39
N GLN A 501 -22.50 1.93 -24.03
CA GLN A 501 -23.84 2.48 -24.31
C GLN A 501 -24.04 3.86 -23.65
N GLU A 502 -23.50 4.03 -22.44
CA GLU A 502 -23.58 5.29 -21.70
C GLU A 502 -22.80 6.40 -22.43
N PHE A 503 -21.54 6.13 -22.81
CA PHE A 503 -20.72 7.11 -23.51
C PHE A 503 -21.25 7.43 -24.92
N GLU A 504 -21.75 6.44 -25.65
CA GLU A 504 -22.39 6.65 -26.95
C GLU A 504 -23.63 7.54 -26.83
N SER A 505 -24.42 7.39 -25.76
CA SER A 505 -25.54 8.30 -25.48
C SER A 505 -25.09 9.73 -25.21
N TYR A 506 -23.96 9.93 -24.50
CA TYR A 506 -23.44 11.28 -24.26
C TYR A 506 -22.91 11.95 -25.52
N VAL A 507 -22.29 11.18 -26.43
CA VAL A 507 -21.89 11.66 -27.75
C VAL A 507 -23.11 12.10 -28.55
N LYS A 508 -24.15 11.25 -28.62
CA LYS A 508 -25.40 11.55 -29.34
C LYS A 508 -26.08 12.84 -28.84
N ASN A 509 -26.00 13.10 -27.54
CA ASN A 509 -26.58 14.30 -26.92
C ASN A 509 -25.69 15.54 -27.02
N GLY A 510 -24.52 15.46 -27.68
CA GLY A 510 -23.56 16.56 -27.81
C GLY A 510 -22.88 16.95 -26.49
N ASN A 511 -22.85 16.03 -25.51
CA ASN A 511 -22.25 16.25 -24.19
C ASN A 511 -20.82 15.73 -24.11
N LEU A 512 -20.36 14.95 -25.09
CA LEU A 512 -19.07 14.26 -25.04
C LEU A 512 -18.43 14.17 -26.43
N ASN A 513 -17.17 14.55 -26.53
CA ASN A 513 -16.30 14.16 -27.65
C ASN A 513 -15.47 12.94 -27.23
N LEU A 514 -15.73 11.78 -27.84
CA LEU A 514 -15.20 10.49 -27.42
C LEU A 514 -14.15 9.95 -28.40
N HIS A 515 -12.97 9.61 -27.88
CA HIS A 515 -11.88 9.00 -28.62
C HIS A 515 -11.49 7.66 -27.99
N THR A 516 -11.64 6.56 -28.74
CA THR A 516 -11.37 5.20 -28.24
C THR A 516 -10.14 4.58 -28.91
N ALA A 517 -9.29 3.94 -28.12
CA ALA A 517 -8.14 3.17 -28.57
C ALA A 517 -8.29 1.68 -28.21
N PHE A 518 -8.32 0.80 -29.21
CA PHE A 518 -8.37 -0.65 -28.99
C PHE A 518 -7.06 -1.29 -29.45
N SER A 519 -6.33 -1.88 -28.50
CA SER A 519 -4.96 -2.35 -28.74
C SER A 519 -4.86 -3.72 -29.41
N ARG A 520 -5.99 -4.42 -29.63
CA ARG A 520 -6.01 -5.80 -30.16
C ARG A 520 -7.11 -6.06 -31.20
N ASP A 521 -7.78 -5.02 -31.71
CA ASP A 521 -8.75 -5.16 -32.80
C ASP A 521 -8.08 -5.19 -34.19
N GLN A 522 -6.78 -4.91 -34.25
CA GLN A 522 -5.94 -4.92 -35.45
C GLN A 522 -4.50 -5.36 -35.13
N ASP A 523 -3.70 -5.60 -36.17
CA ASP A 523 -2.33 -6.16 -36.04
C ASP A 523 -1.35 -5.21 -35.34
N TYR A 524 -1.52 -3.89 -35.50
CA TYR A 524 -0.71 -2.87 -34.85
C TYR A 524 -1.38 -2.30 -33.60
N LYS A 525 -0.58 -1.86 -32.62
CA LYS A 525 -1.10 -1.36 -31.34
C LYS A 525 -1.59 0.08 -31.44
N ILE A 526 -2.86 0.31 -31.15
CA ILE A 526 -3.43 1.65 -30.96
C ILE A 526 -3.66 1.87 -29.46
N TYR A 527 -3.03 2.92 -28.93
CA TYR A 527 -3.18 3.36 -27.54
C TYR A 527 -3.69 4.80 -27.47
N VAL A 528 -4.02 5.27 -26.26
CA VAL A 528 -4.61 6.60 -26.04
C VAL A 528 -3.70 7.73 -26.52
N GLN A 529 -2.37 7.59 -26.39
CA GLN A 529 -1.42 8.58 -26.89
C GLN A 529 -1.46 8.74 -28.42
N HIS A 530 -1.81 7.68 -29.17
CA HIS A 530 -1.99 7.79 -30.62
C HIS A 530 -3.23 8.61 -30.95
N ARG A 531 -4.34 8.37 -30.23
CA ARG A 531 -5.58 9.15 -30.37
C ARG A 531 -5.41 10.61 -29.97
N ILE A 532 -4.58 10.88 -28.96
CA ILE A 532 -4.23 12.24 -28.54
C ILE A 532 -3.53 12.98 -29.69
N LYS A 533 -2.57 12.34 -30.36
CA LYS A 533 -1.86 12.93 -31.51
C LYS A 533 -2.77 13.17 -32.71
N GLU A 534 -3.75 12.30 -32.97
CA GLU A 534 -4.71 12.44 -34.08
C GLU A 534 -5.52 13.74 -34.03
N ILE A 535 -5.82 14.25 -32.83
CA ILE A 535 -6.56 15.50 -32.64
C ILE A 535 -5.69 16.62 -32.04
N SER A 536 -4.40 16.63 -32.38
CA SER A 536 -3.39 17.59 -31.88
C SER A 536 -3.87 19.04 -31.91
N LYS A 537 -4.40 19.50 -33.03
CA LYS A 537 -4.87 20.89 -33.24
C LYS A 537 -5.97 21.27 -32.26
N LEU A 538 -6.98 20.41 -32.10
CA LEU A 538 -8.09 20.65 -31.17
C LEU A 538 -7.58 20.68 -29.73
N LEU A 539 -6.72 19.72 -29.35
CA LEU A 539 -6.16 19.69 -28.01
C LEU A 539 -5.28 20.90 -27.72
N TRP A 540 -4.50 21.37 -28.68
CA TRP A 540 -3.72 22.60 -28.52
C TRP A 540 -4.62 23.82 -28.32
N THR A 541 -5.70 23.98 -29.10
CA THR A 541 -6.68 25.04 -28.88
C THR A 541 -7.26 24.97 -27.46
N LYS A 542 -7.74 23.80 -27.04
CA LYS A 542 -8.34 23.63 -25.71
C LYS A 542 -7.33 23.85 -24.58
N ILE A 543 -6.12 23.32 -24.69
CA ILE A 543 -5.10 23.40 -23.64
C ILE A 543 -4.37 24.76 -23.69
N GLY A 544 -3.77 25.10 -24.83
CA GLY A 544 -2.94 26.28 -25.00
C GLY A 544 -3.72 27.59 -24.86
N GLN A 545 -4.91 27.67 -25.45
CA GLN A 545 -5.66 28.92 -25.62
C GLN A 545 -6.85 29.05 -24.66
N GLU A 546 -7.61 27.97 -24.46
CA GLU A 546 -8.85 28.00 -23.66
C GLU A 546 -8.67 27.57 -22.20
N GLY A 547 -7.47 27.18 -21.79
CA GLY A 547 -7.20 26.89 -20.39
C GLY A 547 -7.75 25.54 -19.88
N ALA A 548 -8.02 24.57 -20.77
CA ALA A 548 -8.57 23.25 -20.41
C ALA A 548 -7.78 22.54 -19.29
N VAL A 549 -8.49 21.69 -18.55
CA VAL A 549 -7.93 20.85 -17.48
C VAL A 549 -7.89 19.39 -17.93
N VAL A 550 -6.73 18.75 -17.75
CA VAL A 550 -6.47 17.37 -18.11
C VAL A 550 -6.43 16.50 -16.85
N TYR A 551 -7.24 15.45 -16.82
CA TYR A 551 -7.23 14.41 -15.80
C TYR A 551 -6.82 13.07 -16.42
N LEU A 552 -5.83 12.43 -15.82
CA LEU A 552 -5.29 11.14 -16.26
C LEU A 552 -5.46 10.09 -15.18
N SER A 553 -5.96 8.89 -15.51
CA SER A 553 -6.04 7.79 -14.57
C SER A 553 -5.80 6.42 -15.21
N GLY A 554 -5.26 5.47 -14.44
CA GLY A 554 -5.04 4.09 -14.87
C GLY A 554 -3.73 3.49 -14.36
N SER A 555 -3.11 2.63 -15.17
CA SER A 555 -1.87 1.95 -14.79
C SER A 555 -0.68 2.91 -14.69
N SER A 556 0.07 2.85 -13.59
CA SER A 556 1.29 3.65 -13.35
C SER A 556 2.55 3.17 -14.09
N ASN A 557 2.41 2.22 -15.03
CA ASN A 557 3.51 1.73 -15.85
C ASN A 557 3.91 2.79 -16.91
N ARG A 558 4.07 2.42 -18.18
CA ARG A 558 4.48 3.37 -19.24
C ARG A 558 3.41 4.39 -19.64
N MET A 559 2.13 4.12 -19.36
CA MET A 559 1.01 4.91 -19.87
C MET A 559 1.09 6.42 -19.51
N PRO A 560 1.38 6.84 -18.27
CA PRO A 560 1.45 8.26 -17.93
C PRO A 560 2.60 8.99 -18.62
N THR A 561 3.74 8.32 -18.78
CA THR A 561 4.90 8.84 -19.52
C THR A 561 4.54 9.06 -20.98
N ASP A 562 3.99 8.03 -21.64
CA ASP A 562 3.61 8.09 -23.06
C ASP A 562 2.58 9.20 -23.34
N VAL A 563 1.61 9.40 -22.44
CA VAL A 563 0.61 10.49 -22.53
C VAL A 563 1.27 11.85 -22.35
N SER A 564 2.17 11.98 -21.37
CA SER A 564 2.87 13.25 -21.11
C SER A 564 3.76 13.64 -22.30
N GLU A 565 4.47 12.69 -22.89
CA GLU A 565 5.27 12.90 -24.09
C GLU A 565 4.40 13.31 -25.29
N ALA A 566 3.27 12.63 -25.50
CA ALA A 566 2.35 12.98 -26.58
C ALA A 566 1.77 14.39 -26.45
N LEU A 567 1.47 14.85 -25.23
CA LEU A 567 1.03 16.23 -24.99
C LEU A 567 2.14 17.25 -25.26
N LYS A 568 3.37 16.97 -24.84
CA LYS A 568 4.53 17.83 -25.11
C LYS A 568 4.83 17.94 -26.60
N GLU A 569 4.73 16.84 -27.35
CA GLU A 569 4.85 16.86 -28.81
C GLU A 569 3.82 17.79 -29.45
N ILE A 570 2.57 17.81 -28.95
CA ILE A 570 1.53 18.74 -29.43
C ILE A 570 1.91 20.20 -29.14
N PHE A 571 2.48 20.49 -27.97
CA PHE A 571 2.93 21.85 -27.63
C PHE A 571 4.04 22.33 -28.57
N ILE A 572 4.92 21.43 -28.99
CA ILE A 572 6.00 21.72 -29.95
C ILE A 572 5.40 21.93 -31.35
N SER A 573 4.61 20.97 -31.85
CA SER A 573 4.14 20.97 -33.23
C SER A 573 3.08 22.04 -33.52
N GLU A 574 2.08 22.15 -32.65
CA GLU A 574 0.94 23.07 -32.81
C GLU A 574 1.16 24.39 -32.07
N GLY A 575 1.81 24.35 -30.90
CA GLY A 575 2.12 25.54 -30.10
C GLY A 575 3.39 26.28 -30.51
N LYS A 576 4.17 25.71 -31.45
CA LYS A 576 5.44 26.28 -31.94
C LYS A 576 6.46 26.55 -30.84
N MET A 577 6.40 25.76 -29.77
CA MET A 577 7.36 25.78 -28.67
C MET A 577 8.61 24.97 -29.03
N SER A 578 9.75 25.37 -28.49
CA SER A 578 10.92 24.50 -28.37
C SER A 578 10.66 23.38 -27.34
N GLN A 579 11.54 22.36 -27.31
CA GLN A 579 11.46 21.28 -26.33
C GLN A 579 11.50 21.80 -24.88
N GLU A 580 12.40 22.74 -24.59
CA GLU A 580 12.55 23.32 -23.25
C GLU A 580 11.31 24.11 -22.83
N GLU A 581 10.74 24.89 -23.75
CA GLU A 581 9.50 25.63 -23.50
C GLU A 581 8.31 24.69 -23.26
N ALA A 582 8.20 23.60 -24.01
CA ALA A 582 7.15 22.59 -23.81
C ALA A 582 7.28 21.90 -22.45
N ASP A 583 8.50 21.58 -22.01
CA ASP A 583 8.77 20.99 -20.69
C ASP A 583 8.43 21.96 -19.54
N LEU A 584 8.79 23.23 -19.67
CA LEU A 584 8.43 24.28 -18.72
C LEU A 584 6.92 24.52 -18.69
N TYR A 585 6.26 24.55 -19.84
CA TYR A 585 4.82 24.72 -19.94
C TYR A 585 4.06 23.56 -19.29
N PHE A 586 4.46 22.31 -19.57
CA PHE A 586 3.88 21.13 -18.93
C PHE A 586 4.09 21.14 -17.41
N THR A 587 5.29 21.52 -16.95
CA THR A 587 5.58 21.67 -15.52
C THR A 587 4.69 22.73 -14.86
N ALA A 588 4.45 23.85 -15.55
CA ALA A 588 3.53 24.89 -15.09
C ALA A 588 2.09 24.39 -15.03
N MET A 589 1.65 23.57 -16.00
CA MET A 589 0.32 22.94 -15.97
C MET A 589 0.13 22.06 -14.74
N ILE A 590 1.14 21.24 -14.39
CA ILE A 590 1.09 20.41 -13.17
C ILE A 590 0.99 21.30 -11.93
N LYS A 591 1.86 22.32 -11.82
CA LYS A 591 1.91 23.24 -10.68
C LYS A 591 0.59 23.98 -10.45
N ASN A 592 -0.10 24.32 -11.54
CA ASN A 592 -1.36 25.08 -11.51
C ASN A 592 -2.59 24.16 -11.59
N PHE A 593 -2.45 22.85 -11.35
CA PHE A 593 -3.55 21.86 -11.36
C PHE A 593 -4.32 21.76 -12.69
N ARG A 594 -3.69 22.16 -13.81
CA ARG A 594 -4.23 22.00 -15.17
C ARG A 594 -3.90 20.65 -15.82
N PHE A 595 -2.89 19.96 -15.32
CA PHE A 595 -2.65 18.54 -15.59
C PHE A 595 -2.57 17.81 -14.26
N GLN A 596 -3.41 16.80 -14.06
CA GLN A 596 -3.49 16.03 -12.82
C GLN A 596 -3.59 14.55 -13.17
N GLN A 597 -2.96 13.69 -12.35
CA GLN A 597 -2.97 12.26 -12.58
C GLN A 597 -3.19 11.45 -11.30
N GLU A 598 -3.93 10.34 -11.42
CA GLU A 598 -4.16 9.35 -10.38
C GLU A 598 -3.93 7.95 -10.96
N CYS A 599 -2.74 7.36 -10.74
CA CYS A 599 -2.33 6.09 -11.33
C CYS A 599 -1.86 5.08 -10.28
N TRP A 600 -2.03 3.79 -10.55
CA TRP A 600 -1.71 2.69 -9.63
C TRP A 600 -1.13 1.46 -10.35
N SER A 601 -0.49 0.57 -9.58
CA SER A 601 0.15 -0.68 -10.06
C SER A 601 -0.54 -1.96 -9.59
#